data_AF-A0A7S3XU15-F1
#
_entry.id   AF-A0A7S3XU15-F1
#
_cell.length_a   1.000
_cell.length_b   1.000
_cell.length_c   1.000
_cell.angle_alpha   90.00
_cell.angle_beta   90.00
_cell.angle_gamma   90.00
#
_symmetry.space_group_name_H-M   'P 1'
#
loop_
_entity.id
_entity.type
_entity.pdbx_description
1 polymer ?
#
loop_
_entity_poly.entity_id
_entity_poly.type
_entity_poly.pdbx_seq_one_letter_code
_entity_poly.pdbx_strand_id
1 'polypeptide(L)'
;FEVMDLAVASPATVSRIGVVYITPGDLGWLPYIQTWLATKMPEQLAPALKEHLLALYTTWFGPAMDFVYKKCRQPVESVPVQFATSSSLIVQSLVLAESGFDFALPEEKQRALIDKIFGYSMIWSLGAALDSKDWERFDEWLREFLEAGEAPLKLGLPHSGTVFDFSVDLAAAEFKPWSEQVPEFQYDEQLSYFELMVPTADTVRFSAVARRMITMDKPVFVTGVSGTGKTVLMQKL
;
A
#
# COMPACT_ATOMS: atom_id res chain seq x y z
N PHE A 1 14.97 27.58 5.69
CA PHE A 1 15.30 26.26 6.22
C PHE A 1 14.00 25.51 6.43
N GLU A 2 13.95 24.23 6.09
CA GLU A 2 12.85 23.34 6.45
C GLU A 2 13.39 22.41 7.53
N VAL A 3 12.82 22.49 8.73
CA VAL A 3 13.23 21.70 9.89
C VAL A 3 11.99 21.06 10.49
N MET A 4 12.11 19.82 10.98
CA MET A 4 10.99 19.07 11.56
C MET A 4 10.62 19.61 12.94
N ASP A 5 11.61 19.98 13.74
CA ASP A 5 11.41 20.52 15.09
C ASP A 5 12.49 21.55 15.45
N LEU A 6 12.23 22.27 16.54
CA LEU A 6 13.15 23.22 17.16
C LEU A 6 13.49 22.81 18.60
N ALA A 7 13.34 21.53 18.96
CA ALA A 7 13.41 21.06 20.34
C ALA A 7 14.77 21.29 20.99
N VAL A 8 15.83 21.40 20.19
CA VAL A 8 17.21 21.61 20.62
C VAL A 8 17.73 23.03 20.35
N ALA A 9 16.90 23.91 19.78
CA ALA A 9 17.30 25.29 19.47
C ALA A 9 17.08 26.21 20.69
N SER A 10 18.08 27.05 21.01
CA SER A 10 17.90 28.02 22.08
C SER A 10 16.94 29.15 21.66
N PRO A 11 16.10 29.69 22.57
CA PRO A 11 15.19 30.80 22.24
C PRO A 11 15.90 32.01 21.63
N ALA A 12 17.15 32.28 22.05
CA ALA A 12 17.97 33.37 21.52
C ALA A 12 18.40 33.16 20.04
N THR A 13 18.47 31.91 19.59
CA THR A 13 18.74 31.56 18.18
C THR A 13 17.48 31.71 17.35
N VAL A 14 16.34 31.26 17.88
CA VAL A 14 15.03 31.32 17.20
C VAL A 14 14.50 32.75 17.12
N SER A 15 14.81 33.63 18.09
CA SER A 15 14.33 35.02 18.10
C SER A 15 14.91 35.90 17.00
N ARG A 16 15.91 35.43 16.25
CA ARG A 16 16.57 36.16 15.17
C ARG A 16 16.09 35.75 13.77
N ILE A 17 15.15 34.80 13.69
CA ILE A 17 14.60 34.28 12.44
C ILE A 17 13.07 34.39 12.42
N GLY A 18 12.49 34.50 11.23
CA GLY A 18 11.05 34.31 11.04
C GLY A 18 10.73 32.81 11.01
N VAL A 19 9.80 32.37 11.87
CA VAL A 19 9.35 30.98 11.91
C VAL A 19 7.92 30.92 11.36
N VAL A 20 7.72 30.13 10.31
CA VAL A 20 6.38 29.78 9.81
C VAL A 20 6.10 28.36 10.28
N TYR A 21 5.13 28.23 11.18
CA TYR A 21 4.69 26.93 11.67
C TYR A 21 3.62 26.37 10.74
N ILE A 22 3.80 25.15 10.27
CA ILE A 22 2.81 24.43 9.46
C ILE A 22 2.47 23.16 10.23
N THR A 23 1.20 22.99 10.59
CA THR A 23 0.77 21.80 11.30
C THR A 23 0.54 20.68 10.29
N PRO A 24 0.96 19.43 10.55
CA PRO A 24 0.69 18.30 9.65
C PRO A 24 -0.80 18.09 9.33
N GLY A 25 -1.69 18.51 10.23
CA GLY A 25 -3.14 18.45 10.04
C GLY A 25 -3.70 19.52 9.09
N ASP A 26 -2.97 20.60 8.82
CA ASP A 26 -3.48 21.74 8.03
C ASP A 26 -3.56 21.41 6.54
N LEU A 27 -2.62 20.61 6.03
CA LEU A 27 -2.65 20.14 4.64
C LEU A 27 -3.43 18.82 4.51
N GLY A 28 -3.27 17.90 5.46
CA GLY A 28 -3.88 16.58 5.42
C GLY A 28 -3.40 15.72 4.25
N TRP A 29 -4.07 14.58 4.05
CA TRP A 29 -3.69 13.59 3.02
C TRP A 29 -4.51 13.73 1.73
N LEU A 30 -5.71 14.33 1.79
CA LEU A 30 -6.62 14.42 0.65
C LEU A 30 -6.11 15.33 -0.48
N PRO A 31 -5.55 16.53 -0.21
CA PRO A 31 -5.00 17.37 -1.28
C PRO A 31 -3.85 16.70 -2.05
N TYR A 32 -3.06 15.86 -1.37
CA TYR A 32 -2.05 15.04 -2.02
C TYR A 32 -2.68 14.06 -3.03
N ILE A 33 -3.73 13.32 -2.63
CA ILE A 33 -4.43 12.39 -3.52
C ILE A 33 -5.05 13.11 -4.72
N GLN A 34 -5.69 14.27 -4.49
CA GLN A 34 -6.26 15.08 -5.57
C GLN A 34 -5.19 15.52 -6.59
N THR A 35 -4.03 15.97 -6.10
CA THR A 35 -2.90 16.38 -6.95
C THR A 35 -2.30 15.19 -7.70
N TRP A 36 -2.15 14.05 -7.03
CA TRP A 36 -1.63 12.82 -7.62
C TRP A 36 -2.53 12.31 -8.75
N LEU A 37 -3.85 12.25 -8.54
CA LEU A 37 -4.81 11.86 -9.59
C LEU A 37 -4.74 12.77 -10.81
N ALA A 38 -4.56 14.08 -10.59
CA ALA A 38 -4.48 15.07 -11.65
C ALA A 38 -3.15 15.03 -12.44
N THR A 39 -2.04 14.64 -11.80
CA THR A 39 -0.68 14.86 -12.38
C THR A 39 0.13 13.60 -12.64
N LYS A 40 -0.20 12.47 -12.01
CA LYS A 40 0.64 11.25 -12.02
C LYS A 40 -0.05 10.03 -12.63
N MET A 41 -1.38 10.03 -12.71
CA MET A 41 -2.11 8.92 -13.34
C MET A 41 -1.97 8.97 -14.87
N PRO A 42 -1.92 7.82 -15.56
CA PRO A 42 -1.82 7.77 -17.01
C PRO A 42 -2.91 8.60 -17.71
N GLU A 43 -2.57 9.18 -18.85
CA GLU A 43 -3.49 9.97 -19.67
C GLU A 43 -4.59 9.09 -20.30
N GLN A 44 -4.29 7.82 -20.54
CA GLN A 44 -5.20 6.81 -21.07
C GLN A 44 -6.35 6.48 -20.09
N LEU A 45 -6.16 6.77 -18.79
CA LEU A 45 -7.20 6.52 -17.80
C LEU A 45 -8.28 7.61 -17.90
N ALA A 46 -9.51 7.19 -18.21
CA ALA A 46 -10.64 8.10 -18.38
C ALA A 46 -10.87 9.00 -17.14
N PRO A 47 -11.28 10.28 -17.32
CA PRO A 47 -11.57 11.18 -16.20
C PRO A 47 -12.59 10.62 -15.20
N ALA A 48 -13.64 9.95 -15.69
CA ALA A 48 -14.65 9.32 -14.84
C ALA A 48 -14.06 8.25 -13.90
N LEU A 49 -13.03 7.52 -14.32
CA LEU A 49 -12.34 6.54 -13.49
C LEU A 49 -11.45 7.20 -12.44
N LYS A 50 -10.84 8.36 -12.75
CA LYS A 50 -10.10 9.17 -11.77
C LYS A 50 -11.02 9.74 -10.69
N GLU A 51 -12.21 10.22 -11.08
CA GLU A 51 -13.24 10.68 -10.16
C GLU A 51 -13.78 9.55 -9.28
N HIS A 52 -14.03 8.37 -9.86
CA HIS A 52 -14.41 7.17 -9.12
C HIS A 52 -13.35 6.78 -8.09
N LEU A 53 -12.07 6.78 -8.47
CA LEU A 53 -10.97 6.50 -7.55
C LEU A 53 -10.87 7.53 -6.42
N LEU A 54 -11.08 8.82 -6.71
CA LEU A 54 -11.16 9.86 -5.67
C LEU A 54 -12.30 9.57 -4.68
N ALA A 55 -13.48 9.19 -5.18
CA ALA A 55 -14.62 8.83 -4.35
C ALA A 55 -14.33 7.62 -3.45
N LEU A 56 -13.58 6.63 -3.93
CA LEU A 56 -13.14 5.49 -3.12
C LEU A 56 -12.23 5.94 -1.98
N TYR A 57 -11.24 6.81 -2.26
CA TYR A 57 -10.37 7.37 -1.22
C TYR A 57 -11.15 8.15 -0.16
N THR A 58 -12.05 9.04 -0.56
CA THR A 58 -12.83 9.85 0.38
C THR A 58 -13.78 9.01 1.24
N THR A 59 -14.32 7.92 0.68
CA THR A 59 -15.32 7.08 1.37
C THR A 59 -14.67 6.07 2.29
N TRP A 60 -13.66 5.36 1.79
CA TRP A 60 -13.14 4.15 2.45
C TRP A 60 -11.80 4.39 3.14
N PHE A 61 -10.90 5.18 2.53
CA PHE A 61 -9.53 5.27 3.00
C PHE A 61 -9.39 6.06 4.32
N GLY A 62 -10.15 7.15 4.46
CA GLY A 62 -10.18 7.95 5.68
C GLY A 62 -10.58 7.15 6.93
N PRO A 63 -11.76 6.50 6.95
CA PRO A 63 -12.18 5.65 8.05
C PRO A 63 -11.23 4.47 8.32
N ALA A 64 -10.64 3.88 7.28
CA ALA A 64 -9.66 2.80 7.43
C ALA A 64 -8.36 3.26 8.11
N MET A 65 -7.85 4.45 7.77
CA MET A 65 -6.74 5.06 8.52
C MET A 65 -7.12 5.30 9.98
N ASP A 66 -8.31 5.83 10.22
CA ASP A 66 -8.82 6.09 11.57
C ASP A 66 -8.85 4.83 12.44
N PHE A 67 -9.29 3.70 11.87
CA PHE A 67 -9.26 2.41 12.54
C PHE A 67 -7.82 2.01 12.89
N VAL A 68 -6.90 2.07 11.93
CA VAL A 68 -5.49 1.73 12.13
C VAL A 68 -4.85 2.55 13.25
N TYR A 69 -5.07 3.86 13.30
CA TYR A 69 -4.53 4.71 14.37
C TYR A 69 -5.15 4.43 15.74
N LYS A 70 -6.47 4.17 15.79
CA LYS A 70 -7.20 4.05 17.06
C LYS A 70 -7.17 2.63 17.64
N LYS A 71 -6.99 1.62 16.80
CA LYS A 71 -7.27 0.22 17.14
C LYS A 71 -6.10 -0.73 16.87
N CYS A 72 -5.13 -0.38 16.03
CA CYS A 72 -4.01 -1.26 15.70
C CYS A 72 -2.68 -0.67 16.20
N ARG A 73 -1.69 -1.54 16.39
CA ARG A 73 -0.32 -1.16 16.75
C ARG A 73 0.55 -1.05 15.51
N GLN A 74 1.23 0.08 15.39
CA GLN A 74 2.23 0.34 14.37
C GLN A 74 3.61 0.27 15.03
N PRO A 75 4.49 -0.70 14.70
CA PRO A 75 5.85 -0.75 15.23
C PRO A 75 6.68 0.48 14.86
N VAL A 76 6.39 1.08 13.70
CA VAL A 76 6.96 2.33 13.22
C VAL A 76 5.80 3.29 12.98
N GLU A 77 5.76 4.37 13.77
CA GLU A 77 4.72 5.38 13.62
C GLU A 77 4.79 6.02 12.24
N SER A 78 3.67 5.96 11.53
CA SER A 78 3.49 6.59 10.22
C SER A 78 2.56 7.79 10.36
N VAL A 79 2.67 8.73 9.41
CA VAL A 79 1.77 9.89 9.31
C VAL A 79 0.70 9.66 8.25
N PRO A 80 -0.49 10.28 8.33
CA PRO A 80 -1.60 9.98 7.40
C PRO A 80 -1.25 10.19 5.92
N VAL A 81 -0.47 11.24 5.62
CA VAL A 81 -0.01 11.50 4.25
C VAL A 81 0.92 10.41 3.73
N GLN A 82 1.68 9.73 4.60
CA GLN A 82 2.55 8.62 4.21
C GLN A 82 1.72 7.40 3.79
N PHE A 83 0.62 7.11 4.51
CA PHE A 83 -0.31 6.05 4.10
C PHE A 83 -0.95 6.34 2.74
N ALA A 84 -1.47 7.56 2.55
CA ALA A 84 -2.04 7.98 1.27
C ALA A 84 -0.99 7.94 0.14
N THR A 85 0.25 8.34 0.42
CA THR A 85 1.37 8.24 -0.52
C THR A 85 1.62 6.79 -0.90
N SER A 86 1.81 5.89 0.06
CA SER A 86 2.02 4.46 -0.19
C SER A 86 0.87 3.84 -0.99
N SER A 87 -0.38 4.12 -0.61
CA SER A 87 -1.57 3.63 -1.32
C SER A 87 -1.58 4.11 -2.77
N SER A 88 -1.34 5.42 -2.99
CA SER A 88 -1.31 6.02 -4.32
C SER A 88 -0.23 5.42 -5.22
N LEU A 89 0.96 5.14 -4.68
CA LEU A 89 2.05 4.54 -5.44
C LEU A 89 1.76 3.08 -5.78
N ILE A 90 1.14 2.31 -4.88
CA ILE A 90 0.70 0.94 -5.18
C ILE A 90 -0.34 0.97 -6.30
N VAL A 91 -1.36 1.84 -6.23
CA VAL A 91 -2.34 2.00 -7.31
C VAL A 91 -1.66 2.38 -8.61
N GLN A 92 -0.79 3.40 -8.58
CA GLN A 92 -0.08 3.85 -9.76
C GLN A 92 0.74 2.71 -10.38
N SER A 93 1.46 1.92 -9.59
CA SER A 93 2.24 0.78 -10.08
C SER A 93 1.38 -0.30 -10.75
N LEU A 94 0.10 -0.41 -10.38
CA LEU A 94 -0.84 -1.39 -10.92
C LEU A 94 -1.59 -0.86 -12.14
N VAL A 95 -1.82 0.45 -12.22
CA VAL A 95 -2.49 1.12 -13.35
C VAL A 95 -1.42 1.62 -14.34
N LEU A 96 -0.57 0.71 -14.80
CA LEU A 96 0.37 0.94 -15.91
C LEU A 96 0.17 -0.15 -16.95
N ALA A 97 0.35 0.18 -18.23
CA ALA A 97 0.27 -0.81 -19.31
C ALA A 97 1.33 -1.90 -19.15
N GLU A 98 2.53 -1.52 -18.72
CA GLU A 98 3.66 -2.41 -18.44
C GLU A 98 3.36 -3.42 -17.33
N SER A 99 2.48 -3.04 -16.39
CA SER A 99 2.04 -3.91 -15.30
C SER A 99 0.92 -4.86 -15.71
N GLY A 100 0.36 -4.72 -16.93
CA GLY A 100 -0.73 -5.55 -17.45
C GLY A 100 -2.12 -4.93 -17.30
N PHE A 101 -2.24 -3.65 -16.98
CA PHE A 101 -3.55 -2.96 -16.98
C PHE A 101 -3.99 -2.70 -18.42
N ASP A 102 -5.14 -3.26 -18.81
CA ASP A 102 -5.69 -3.11 -20.15
C ASP A 102 -6.64 -1.90 -20.24
N PHE A 103 -6.11 -0.81 -20.81
CA PHE A 103 -6.87 0.43 -21.07
C PHE A 103 -7.90 0.29 -22.20
N ALA A 104 -7.88 -0.81 -22.97
CA ALA A 104 -8.87 -1.06 -24.02
C ALA A 104 -10.12 -1.79 -23.48
N LEU A 105 -10.12 -2.24 -22.22
CA LEU A 105 -11.30 -2.83 -21.60
C LEU A 105 -12.46 -1.83 -21.54
N PRO A 106 -13.72 -2.30 -21.59
CA PRO A 106 -14.88 -1.45 -21.33
C PRO A 106 -14.76 -0.74 -19.97
N GLU A 107 -15.22 0.51 -19.89
CA GLU A 107 -15.10 1.34 -18.69
C GLU A 107 -15.68 0.67 -17.43
N GLU A 108 -16.79 -0.07 -17.57
CA GLU A 108 -17.39 -0.84 -16.46
C GLU A 108 -16.44 -1.89 -15.89
N LYS A 109 -15.70 -2.59 -16.76
CA LYS A 109 -14.70 -3.59 -16.33
C LYS A 109 -13.48 -2.92 -15.72
N GLN A 110 -13.03 -1.79 -16.29
CA GLN A 110 -11.94 -1.00 -15.71
C GLN A 110 -12.32 -0.49 -14.32
N ARG A 111 -13.56 -0.03 -14.14
CA ARG A 111 -14.08 0.43 -12.85
C ARG A 111 -14.05 -0.67 -11.80
N ALA A 112 -14.57 -1.86 -12.13
CA ALA A 112 -14.54 -3.02 -11.24
C ALA A 112 -13.12 -3.50 -10.93
N LEU A 113 -12.17 -3.34 -11.86
CA LEU A 113 -10.75 -3.63 -11.62
C LEU A 113 -10.10 -2.58 -10.72
N ILE A 114 -10.42 -1.30 -10.91
CA ILE A 114 -9.96 -0.19 -10.06
C ILE A 114 -10.43 -0.37 -8.62
N ASP A 115 -11.67 -0.84 -8.40
CA ASP A 115 -12.16 -1.17 -7.07
C ASP A 115 -11.24 -2.19 -6.37
N LYS A 116 -10.85 -3.25 -7.09
CA LYS A 116 -9.93 -4.29 -6.57
C LYS A 116 -8.51 -3.77 -6.36
N ILE A 117 -7.99 -2.97 -7.29
CA ILE A 117 -6.67 -2.33 -7.17
C ILE A 117 -6.64 -1.40 -5.96
N PHE A 118 -7.69 -0.58 -5.77
CA PHE A 118 -7.84 0.29 -4.62
C PHE A 118 -7.89 -0.52 -3.33
N GLY A 119 -8.73 -1.55 -3.25
CA GLY A 119 -8.81 -2.44 -2.09
C GLY A 119 -7.45 -3.06 -1.75
N TYR A 120 -6.77 -3.62 -2.74
CA TYR A 120 -5.40 -4.16 -2.58
C TYR A 120 -4.41 -3.09 -2.08
N SER A 121 -4.44 -1.89 -2.64
CA SER A 121 -3.57 -0.78 -2.22
C SER A 121 -3.83 -0.31 -0.80
N MET A 122 -5.10 -0.31 -0.36
CA MET A 122 -5.49 0.04 0.99
C MET A 122 -5.02 -1.02 1.99
N ILE A 123 -5.22 -2.30 1.68
CA ILE A 123 -4.73 -3.43 2.48
C ILE A 123 -3.21 -3.33 2.69
N TRP A 124 -2.45 -3.13 1.62
CA TRP A 124 -0.98 -3.17 1.69
C TRP A 124 -0.33 -1.84 2.08
N SER A 125 -1.01 -0.70 1.97
CA SER A 125 -0.50 0.57 2.50
C SER A 125 -0.73 0.69 4.01
N LEU A 126 -1.91 0.29 4.49
CA LEU A 126 -2.30 0.40 5.90
C LEU A 126 -1.83 -0.82 6.71
N GLY A 127 -2.15 -2.02 6.23
CA GLY A 127 -1.89 -3.27 6.91
C GLY A 127 -0.41 -3.66 6.97
N ALA A 128 0.40 -3.24 5.99
CA ALA A 128 1.84 -3.51 6.01
C ALA A 128 2.60 -2.77 7.13
N ALA A 129 2.03 -1.68 7.65
CA ALA A 129 2.60 -0.95 8.78
C ALA A 129 2.18 -1.53 10.15
N LEU A 130 1.27 -2.50 10.17
CA LEU A 130 0.76 -3.10 11.40
C LEU A 130 1.67 -4.20 11.92
N ASP A 131 1.64 -4.41 13.24
CA ASP A 131 2.14 -5.65 13.83
C ASP A 131 1.35 -6.85 13.27
N SER A 132 2.02 -7.96 12.98
CA SER A 132 1.39 -9.20 12.50
C SER A 132 0.26 -9.70 13.40
N LYS A 133 0.28 -9.34 14.69
CA LYS A 133 -0.79 -9.71 15.65
C LYS A 133 -2.12 -8.99 15.38
N ASP A 134 -2.07 -7.84 14.72
CA ASP A 134 -3.26 -7.06 14.38
C ASP A 134 -3.82 -7.40 12.99
N TRP A 135 -3.18 -8.32 12.23
CA TRP A 135 -3.61 -8.67 10.88
C TRP A 135 -4.97 -9.37 10.86
N GLU A 136 -5.24 -10.32 11.76
CA GLU A 136 -6.55 -10.98 11.88
C GLU A 136 -7.64 -9.97 12.23
N ARG A 137 -7.37 -9.10 13.20
CA ARG A 137 -8.29 -8.05 13.60
C ARG A 137 -8.57 -7.04 12.48
N PHE A 138 -7.54 -6.68 11.72
CA PHE A 138 -7.67 -5.79 10.57
C PHE A 138 -8.46 -6.46 9.46
N ASP A 139 -8.23 -7.75 9.19
CA ASP A 139 -8.97 -8.54 8.21
C ASP A 139 -10.47 -8.57 8.52
N GLU A 140 -10.84 -9.00 9.75
CA GLU A 140 -12.23 -9.08 10.19
C GLU A 140 -12.93 -7.72 10.06
N TRP A 141 -12.31 -6.68 10.63
CA TRP A 141 -12.86 -5.32 10.58
C TRP A 141 -12.99 -4.81 9.14
N LEU A 142 -11.98 -5.03 8.30
CA LEU A 142 -12.00 -4.52 6.93
C LEU A 142 -13.09 -5.19 6.11
N ARG A 143 -13.29 -6.50 6.24
CA ARG A 143 -14.35 -7.24 5.54
C ARG A 143 -15.72 -6.75 5.94
N GLU A 144 -15.98 -6.62 7.25
CA GLU A 144 -17.22 -6.05 7.75
C GLU A 144 -17.42 -4.62 7.27
N PHE A 145 -16.37 -3.80 7.31
CA PHE A 145 -16.42 -2.41 6.89
C PHE A 145 -16.78 -2.28 5.41
N LEU A 146 -16.16 -3.07 4.53
CA LEU A 146 -16.42 -3.05 3.09
C LEU A 146 -17.83 -3.53 2.71
N GLU A 147 -18.41 -4.43 3.51
CA GLU A 147 -19.78 -4.90 3.36
C GLU A 147 -20.81 -3.97 4.02
N ALA A 148 -20.37 -3.15 4.98
CA ALA A 148 -21.21 -2.18 5.68
C ALA A 148 -21.46 -0.93 4.83
N GLY A 149 -22.73 -0.51 4.76
CA GLY A 149 -23.15 0.74 4.13
C GLY A 149 -24.21 0.57 3.04
N GLU A 150 -24.69 1.69 2.52
CA GLU A 150 -25.72 1.70 1.46
C GLU A 150 -25.16 1.26 0.09
N ALA A 151 -23.86 1.39 -0.12
CA ALA A 151 -23.15 1.00 -1.33
C ALA A 151 -21.86 0.21 -0.99
N PRO A 152 -21.97 -1.12 -0.75
CA PRO A 152 -20.83 -1.94 -0.33
C PRO A 152 -19.79 -2.08 -1.45
N LEU A 153 -18.51 -2.05 -1.07
CA LEU A 153 -17.40 -2.23 -2.00
C LEU A 153 -17.09 -3.72 -2.20
N LYS A 154 -17.62 -4.29 -3.29
CA LYS A 154 -17.51 -5.72 -3.59
C LYS A 154 -16.17 -6.05 -4.25
N LEU A 155 -15.16 -6.32 -3.41
CA LEU A 155 -13.82 -6.70 -3.88
C LEU A 155 -13.74 -8.15 -4.40
N GLY A 156 -14.63 -9.03 -3.94
CA GLY A 156 -14.56 -10.47 -4.25
C GLY A 156 -13.39 -11.19 -3.57
N LEU A 157 -13.02 -10.74 -2.36
CA LEU A 157 -11.99 -11.39 -1.54
C LEU A 157 -12.47 -12.77 -1.08
N PRO A 158 -11.67 -13.84 -1.25
CA PRO A 158 -12.05 -15.15 -0.74
C PRO A 158 -12.18 -15.13 0.80
N HIS A 159 -13.09 -15.96 1.33
CA HIS A 159 -13.38 -16.05 2.77
C HIS A 159 -12.36 -16.90 3.56
N SER A 160 -11.49 -17.64 2.87
CA SER A 160 -10.46 -18.46 3.50
C SER A 160 -9.20 -17.64 3.77
N GLY A 161 -8.68 -17.66 4.99
CA GLY A 161 -7.49 -16.90 5.35
C GLY A 161 -7.75 -15.39 5.43
N THR A 162 -6.69 -14.61 5.45
CA THR A 162 -6.74 -13.15 5.64
C THR A 162 -6.64 -12.40 4.31
N VAL A 163 -7.03 -11.12 4.30
CA VAL A 163 -6.87 -10.22 3.15
C VAL A 163 -5.43 -10.12 2.65
N PHE A 164 -4.44 -10.43 3.51
CA PHE A 164 -3.01 -10.41 3.17
C PHE A 164 -2.56 -11.65 2.40
N ASP A 165 -3.38 -12.70 2.35
CA ASP A 165 -3.07 -13.95 1.65
C ASP A 165 -3.37 -13.89 0.15
N PHE A 166 -3.87 -12.75 -0.33
CA PHE A 166 -4.28 -12.54 -1.71
C PHE A 166 -3.53 -11.42 -2.42
N SER A 167 -3.27 -11.66 -3.70
CA SER A 167 -2.78 -10.68 -4.68
C SER A 167 -3.91 -10.30 -5.65
N VAL A 168 -3.80 -9.16 -6.32
CA VAL A 168 -4.70 -8.79 -7.42
C VAL A 168 -4.12 -9.25 -8.76
N ASP A 169 -4.86 -10.09 -9.49
CA ASP A 169 -4.56 -10.47 -10.88
C ASP A 169 -5.27 -9.50 -11.83
N LEU A 170 -4.48 -8.73 -12.59
CA LEU A 170 -5.02 -7.72 -13.50
C LEU A 170 -5.70 -8.32 -14.75
N ALA A 171 -5.25 -9.49 -15.21
CA ALA A 171 -5.78 -10.13 -16.40
C ALA A 171 -7.11 -10.84 -16.11
N ALA A 172 -7.19 -11.53 -14.97
CA ALA A 172 -8.43 -12.17 -14.51
C ALA A 172 -9.38 -11.17 -13.82
N ALA A 173 -8.87 -10.01 -13.40
CA ALA A 173 -9.59 -9.04 -12.57
C ALA A 173 -10.14 -9.66 -11.28
N GLU A 174 -9.34 -10.51 -10.61
CA GLU A 174 -9.71 -11.29 -9.43
C GLU A 174 -8.60 -11.30 -8.39
N PHE A 175 -8.95 -11.64 -7.13
CA PHE A 175 -7.98 -11.88 -6.09
C PHE A 175 -7.51 -13.35 -6.14
N LYS A 176 -6.20 -13.57 -6.25
CA LYS A 176 -5.58 -14.90 -6.26
C LYS A 176 -4.71 -15.13 -5.03
N PRO A 177 -4.71 -16.34 -4.44
CA PRO A 177 -3.84 -16.67 -3.33
C PRO A 177 -2.36 -16.49 -3.68
N TRP A 178 -1.57 -15.99 -2.73
CA TRP A 178 -0.10 -15.98 -2.88
C TRP A 178 0.48 -17.39 -2.90
N SER A 179 -0.18 -18.37 -2.26
CA SER A 179 0.25 -19.77 -2.23
C SER A 179 0.32 -20.41 -3.62
N GLU A 180 -0.54 -20.00 -4.55
CA GLU A 180 -0.53 -20.47 -5.95
C GLU A 180 0.57 -19.81 -6.80
N GLN A 181 1.21 -18.75 -6.28
CA GLN A 181 2.26 -17.99 -6.96
C GLN A 181 3.65 -18.29 -6.42
N VAL A 182 3.77 -19.25 -5.49
CA VAL A 182 5.06 -19.67 -4.95
C VAL A 182 5.80 -20.49 -6.01
N PRO A 183 6.97 -20.02 -6.50
CA PRO A 183 7.74 -20.79 -7.47
C PRO A 183 8.30 -22.05 -6.80
N GLU A 184 8.42 -23.12 -7.59
CA GLU A 184 9.02 -24.37 -7.11
C GLU A 184 10.48 -24.12 -6.69
N PHE A 185 10.84 -24.60 -5.50
CA PHE A 185 12.20 -24.44 -5.00
C PHE A 185 13.16 -25.29 -5.82
N GLN A 186 14.11 -24.63 -6.49
CA GLN A 186 15.21 -25.29 -7.19
C GLN A 186 16.49 -25.13 -6.36
N TYR A 187 17.05 -26.25 -5.95
CA TYR A 187 18.31 -26.27 -5.23
C TYR A 187 19.48 -26.07 -6.20
N ASP A 188 20.35 -25.11 -5.89
CA ASP A 188 21.59 -24.87 -6.60
C ASP A 188 22.76 -25.15 -5.65
N GLU A 189 23.54 -26.19 -5.97
CA GLU A 189 24.73 -26.61 -5.21
C GLU A 189 25.85 -25.56 -5.21
N GLN A 190 25.85 -24.63 -6.17
CA GLN A 190 26.86 -23.58 -6.30
C GLN A 190 26.58 -22.38 -5.40
N LEU A 191 25.33 -22.21 -4.93
CA LEU A 191 24.95 -21.13 -4.04
C LEU A 191 25.46 -21.38 -2.63
N SER A 192 25.96 -20.32 -1.99
CA SER A 192 26.29 -20.36 -0.57
C SER A 192 25.04 -20.66 0.25
N TYR A 193 25.19 -21.47 1.30
CA TYR A 193 24.08 -21.77 2.24
C TYR A 193 23.42 -20.49 2.79
N PHE A 194 24.19 -19.41 2.96
CA PHE A 194 23.67 -18.12 3.45
C PHE A 194 22.84 -17.33 2.42
N GLU A 195 22.93 -17.69 1.13
CA GLU A 195 22.20 -17.05 0.02
C GLU A 195 20.99 -17.87 -0.43
N LEU A 196 20.92 -19.12 0.01
CA LEU A 196 19.82 -20.02 -0.25
C LEU A 196 18.55 -19.49 0.45
N MET A 197 17.53 -19.20 -0.36
CA MET A 197 16.23 -18.76 0.13
C MET A 197 15.19 -19.68 -0.50
N VAL A 198 14.39 -20.33 0.36
CA VAL A 198 13.25 -21.13 -0.08
C VAL A 198 12.07 -20.19 -0.32
N PRO A 199 11.52 -20.12 -1.54
CA PRO A 199 10.32 -19.35 -1.81
C PRO A 199 9.14 -19.87 -0.96
N THR A 200 8.51 -18.96 -0.25
CA THR A 200 7.25 -19.15 0.48
C THR A 200 6.26 -18.06 0.11
N ALA A 201 4.99 -18.25 0.45
CA ALA A 201 3.95 -17.23 0.24
C ALA A 201 4.36 -15.88 0.86
N ASP A 202 5.02 -15.91 2.02
CA ASP A 202 5.54 -14.73 2.70
C ASP A 202 6.65 -14.03 1.90
N THR A 203 7.62 -14.78 1.40
CA THR A 203 8.69 -14.17 0.58
C THR A 203 8.12 -13.59 -0.70
N VAL A 204 7.14 -14.24 -1.33
CA VAL A 204 6.51 -13.77 -2.56
C VAL A 204 5.70 -12.51 -2.30
N ARG A 205 4.81 -12.50 -1.30
CA ARG A 205 3.95 -11.34 -1.00
C ARG A 205 4.76 -10.10 -0.64
N PHE A 206 5.77 -10.23 0.24
CA PHE A 206 6.59 -9.09 0.65
C PHE A 206 7.47 -8.59 -0.50
N SER A 207 8.03 -9.50 -1.29
CA SER A 207 8.81 -9.14 -2.48
C SER A 207 7.97 -8.45 -3.54
N ALA A 208 6.74 -8.91 -3.78
CA ALA A 208 5.84 -8.31 -4.75
C ALA A 208 5.48 -6.87 -4.36
N VAL A 209 5.12 -6.64 -3.10
CA VAL A 209 4.78 -5.29 -2.59
C VAL A 209 6.01 -4.38 -2.62
N ALA A 210 7.18 -4.89 -2.20
CA ALA A 210 8.42 -4.13 -2.24
C ALA A 210 8.82 -3.76 -3.68
N ARG A 211 8.75 -4.70 -4.63
CA ARG A 211 9.02 -4.44 -6.05
C ARG A 211 8.12 -3.36 -6.61
N ARG A 212 6.81 -3.39 -6.30
CA ARG A 212 5.86 -2.34 -6.74
C ARG A 212 6.29 -0.95 -6.31
N MET A 213 6.72 -0.80 -5.06
CA MET A 213 7.20 0.49 -4.54
C MET A 213 8.52 0.91 -5.18
N ILE A 214 9.44 -0.05 -5.38
CA ILE A 214 10.74 0.20 -6.02
C ILE A 214 10.57 0.60 -7.49
N THR A 215 9.65 -0.03 -8.23
CA THR A 215 9.30 0.37 -9.61
C THR A 215 8.81 1.81 -9.70
N MET A 216 8.24 2.34 -8.62
CA MET A 216 7.83 3.74 -8.50
C MET A 216 8.93 4.65 -7.92
N ASP A 217 10.19 4.19 -7.96
CA ASP A 217 11.37 4.86 -7.39
C ASP A 217 11.20 5.25 -5.91
N LYS A 218 10.43 4.45 -5.15
CA LYS A 218 10.19 4.69 -3.73
C LYS A 218 10.96 3.69 -2.86
N PRO A 219 11.81 4.16 -1.93
CA PRO A 219 12.50 3.28 -1.00
C PRO A 219 11.50 2.59 -0.05
N VAL A 220 11.79 1.34 0.27
CA VAL A 220 10.98 0.50 1.16
C VAL A 220 11.76 0.22 2.43
N PHE A 221 11.08 0.31 3.58
CA PHE A 221 11.65 -0.05 4.86
C PHE A 221 11.02 -1.36 5.36
N VAL A 222 11.83 -2.40 5.54
CA VAL A 222 11.36 -3.71 6.01
C VAL A 222 11.91 -4.00 7.40
N THR A 223 11.00 -4.17 8.34
CA THR A 223 11.29 -4.41 9.75
C THR A 223 10.93 -5.83 10.17
N GLY A 224 11.59 -6.34 11.22
CA GLY A 224 11.29 -7.63 11.81
C GLY A 224 12.47 -8.15 12.62
N VAL A 225 12.27 -9.22 13.40
CA VAL A 225 13.31 -9.80 14.25
C VAL A 225 14.55 -10.24 13.46
N SER A 226 15.73 -10.25 14.09
CA SER A 226 16.97 -10.65 13.40
C SER A 226 16.88 -12.09 12.88
N GLY A 227 17.54 -12.37 11.75
CA GLY A 227 17.58 -13.72 11.16
C GLY A 227 16.36 -14.13 10.30
N THR A 228 15.40 -13.24 10.05
CA THR A 228 14.20 -13.57 9.23
C THR A 228 14.38 -13.40 7.72
N GLY A 229 15.62 -13.41 7.21
CA GLY A 229 15.88 -13.34 5.76
C GLY A 229 15.58 -11.99 5.08
N LYS A 230 15.28 -10.91 5.82
CA LYS A 230 14.96 -9.58 5.26
C LYS A 230 16.01 -9.06 4.27
N THR A 231 17.29 -9.15 4.62
CA THR A 231 18.39 -8.67 3.77
C THR A 231 18.48 -9.46 2.47
N VAL A 232 18.39 -10.80 2.56
CA VAL A 232 18.43 -11.68 1.39
C VAL A 232 17.20 -11.45 0.50
N LEU A 233 16.03 -11.21 1.10
CA LEU A 233 14.83 -10.86 0.36
C LEU A 233 15.00 -9.58 -0.45
N MET A 234 15.53 -8.52 0.16
CA MET A 234 15.78 -7.24 -0.54
C MET A 234 16.87 -7.33 -1.61
N GLN A 235 17.92 -8.14 -1.40
CA GLN A 235 18.98 -8.34 -2.38
C GLN A 235 18.54 -9.08 -3.64
N LYS A 236 17.46 -9.87 -3.57
CA LYS A 236 16.90 -10.63 -4.70
C LYS A 236 15.76 -9.91 -5.44
N LEU A 237 15.42 -8.68 -5.05
CA LEU A 237 14.36 -7.92 -5.71
C LEU A 237 14.74 -7.42 -7.10
#